data_AF-A0A226MXT0-F1
#
_entry.id   AF-A0A226MXT0-F1
#
_cell.length_a   1.000
_cell.length_b   1.000
_cell.length_c   1.000
_cell.angle_alpha   90.00
_cell.angle_beta   90.00
_cell.angle_gamma   90.00
#
_symmetry.space_group_name_H-M   'P 1'
#
loop_
_entity.id
_entity.type
_entity.pdbx_description
1 polymer ?
#
loop_
_entity_poly.entity_id
_entity_poly.type
_entity_poly.pdbx_seq_one_letter_code
_entity_poly.pdbx_strand_id
1 'polypeptide(L)'
;MAGVSRCLKYSMFIFNFLFWVCGCVILGVSIWIRVSKDAQEALDINSSSMFVAVDVLIAVGSIIMILGFLGCCGAIKESRCMLILFFIGLLLILILQVTGGVLGAVYKPQLEKGLNLTLTEAVNLLKGNTENAKQVQESWQKFQLQSEINPLQVLSSDVISELDGSCSRGGFSPPE
;
A
#
# COMPACT_ATOMS: atom_id res chain seq x y z
N MET A 1 20.20 26.79 23.68
CA MET A 1 19.43 25.59 23.28
C MET A 1 17.92 25.71 23.58
N ALA A 2 17.29 26.88 23.36
CA ALA A 2 15.85 27.10 23.60
C ALA A 2 14.97 27.03 22.32
N GLY A 3 15.58 26.91 21.14
CA GLY A 3 14.85 26.84 19.86
C GLY A 3 14.31 25.45 19.53
N VAL A 4 15.03 24.39 19.92
CA VAL A 4 14.74 22.99 19.53
C VAL A 4 13.37 22.54 20.05
N SER A 5 13.02 22.88 21.29
CA SER A 5 11.74 22.51 21.90
C SER A 5 10.52 23.18 21.23
N ARG A 6 10.70 24.37 20.62
CA ARG A 6 9.64 25.03 19.85
C ARG A 6 9.44 24.41 18.47
N CYS A 7 10.53 24.07 17.77
CA CYS A 7 10.44 23.32 16.51
C CYS A 7 9.77 21.96 16.70
N LEU A 8 10.12 21.21 17.74
CA LEU A 8 9.54 19.88 17.98
C LEU A 8 8.04 19.96 18.28
N LYS A 9 7.59 20.94 19.10
CA LYS A 9 6.16 21.18 19.35
C LYS A 9 5.39 21.50 18.05
N TYR A 10 5.95 22.36 17.21
CA TYR A 10 5.30 22.80 15.96
C TYR A 10 5.28 21.69 14.89
N SER A 11 6.39 20.95 14.78
CA SER A 11 6.52 19.81 13.86
C SER A 11 5.48 18.73 14.21
N MET A 12 5.34 18.38 15.49
CA MET A 12 4.30 17.44 15.94
C MET A 12 2.89 17.89 15.57
N PHE A 13 2.57 19.17 15.73
CA PHE A 13 1.24 19.71 15.39
C PHE A 13 0.95 19.62 13.89
N ILE A 14 1.90 20.04 13.04
CA ILE A 14 1.75 19.99 11.58
C ILE A 14 1.62 18.56 11.08
N PHE A 15 2.48 17.64 11.53
CA PHE A 15 2.39 16.25 11.13
C PHE A 15 1.05 15.62 11.52
N ASN A 16 0.53 15.94 12.71
CA ASN A 16 -0.78 15.45 13.15
C ASN A 16 -1.93 15.98 12.28
N PHE A 17 -1.87 17.26 11.93
CA PHE A 17 -2.86 17.90 11.07
C PHE A 17 -2.86 17.32 9.65
N LEU A 18 -1.67 17.09 9.07
CA LEU A 18 -1.54 16.41 7.78
C LEU A 18 -2.13 14.99 7.83
N PHE A 19 -1.87 14.25 8.90
CA PHE A 19 -2.41 12.90 9.09
C PHE A 19 -3.94 12.93 9.21
N TRP A 20 -4.49 13.93 9.89
CA TRP A 20 -5.93 14.15 10.00
C TRP A 20 -6.58 14.44 8.63
N VAL A 21 -6.02 15.35 7.84
CA VAL A 21 -6.50 15.64 6.47
C VAL A 21 -6.42 14.39 5.60
N CYS A 22 -5.32 13.64 5.66
CA CYS A 22 -5.16 12.39 4.93
C CYS A 22 -6.22 11.36 5.34
N GLY A 23 -6.50 11.22 6.64
CA GLY A 23 -7.57 10.36 7.16
C GLY A 23 -8.95 10.75 6.62
N CYS A 24 -9.26 12.04 6.56
CA CYS A 24 -10.51 12.54 5.98
C CYS A 24 -10.62 12.21 4.49
N VAL A 25 -9.54 12.37 3.72
CA VAL A 25 -9.50 12.00 2.29
C VAL A 25 -9.70 10.50 2.11
N ILE A 26 -8.98 9.66 2.88
CA ILE A 26 -9.09 8.20 2.80
C ILE A 26 -10.52 7.77 3.14
N LEU A 27 -11.11 8.28 4.22
CA LEU A 27 -12.50 7.99 4.58
C LEU A 27 -13.47 8.44 3.49
N GLY A 28 -13.30 9.65 2.94
CA GLY A 28 -14.12 10.16 1.85
C GLY A 28 -14.07 9.24 0.62
N VAL A 29 -12.88 8.82 0.21
CA VAL A 29 -12.69 7.89 -0.91
C VAL A 29 -13.29 6.51 -0.59
N SER A 30 -13.11 6.01 0.63
CA SER A 30 -13.64 4.71 1.05
C SER A 30 -15.17 4.68 1.03
N ILE A 31 -15.80 5.75 1.50
CA ILE A 31 -17.25 5.93 1.47
C ILE A 31 -17.74 6.12 0.02
N TRP A 32 -17.02 6.88 -0.80
CA TRP A 32 -17.33 7.05 -2.22
C TRP A 32 -17.38 5.72 -2.97
N ILE A 33 -16.39 4.85 -2.73
CA ILE A 33 -16.34 3.49 -3.29
C ILE A 33 -17.50 2.64 -2.77
N ARG A 34 -17.83 2.75 -1.48
CA ARG A 34 -18.95 2.02 -0.86
C ARG A 34 -20.31 2.41 -1.44
N VAL A 35 -20.49 3.68 -1.84
CA VAL A 35 -21.79 4.19 -2.28
C VAL A 35 -22.00 4.09 -3.80
N SER A 36 -20.92 4.19 -4.59
CA SER A 36 -21.01 4.23 -6.05
C SER A 36 -21.04 2.82 -6.63
N LYS A 37 -22.16 2.45 -7.26
CA LYS A 37 -22.31 1.13 -7.92
C LYS A 37 -21.35 0.96 -9.09
N ASP A 38 -21.15 2.02 -9.87
CA ASP A 38 -20.15 2.06 -10.95
C ASP A 38 -18.72 1.83 -10.44
N ALA A 39 -18.40 2.31 -9.22
CA ALA A 39 -17.09 2.08 -8.61
C ALA A 39 -16.94 0.66 -8.05
N GLN A 40 -18.03 0.06 -7.55
CA GLN A 40 -18.02 -1.35 -7.14
C GLN A 40 -17.85 -2.29 -8.34
N GLU A 41 -18.46 -1.97 -9.47
CA GLU A 41 -18.32 -2.75 -10.70
C GLU A 41 -16.95 -2.55 -11.35
N ALA A 42 -16.44 -1.32 -11.42
CA ALA A 42 -15.11 -1.02 -11.96
C ALA A 42 -13.95 -1.59 -11.12
N LEU A 43 -14.15 -1.76 -9.82
CA LEU A 43 -13.17 -2.38 -8.91
C LEU A 43 -13.42 -3.88 -8.65
N ASP A 44 -14.38 -4.48 -9.37
CA ASP A 44 -14.80 -5.89 -9.22
C ASP A 44 -15.00 -6.29 -7.75
N ILE A 45 -15.71 -5.44 -7.00
CA ILE A 45 -16.07 -5.69 -5.59
C ILE A 45 -17.21 -6.72 -5.51
N ASN A 46 -17.29 -7.64 -6.46
CA ASN A 46 -18.22 -8.77 -6.41
C ASN A 46 -17.59 -9.99 -5.71
N SER A 47 -16.26 -9.97 -5.57
CA SER A 47 -15.52 -10.91 -4.74
C SER A 47 -15.59 -10.50 -3.28
N SER A 48 -15.99 -11.42 -2.39
CA SER A 48 -16.12 -11.21 -0.95
C SER A 48 -14.86 -10.60 -0.30
N SER A 49 -13.68 -10.83 -0.88
CA SER A 49 -12.39 -10.29 -0.43
C SER A 49 -12.27 -8.77 -0.58
N MET A 50 -12.83 -8.16 -1.63
CA MET A 50 -12.72 -6.71 -1.89
C MET A 50 -13.67 -5.91 -1.00
N PHE A 51 -14.85 -6.44 -0.69
CA PHE A 51 -15.75 -5.85 0.31
C PHE A 51 -15.08 -5.73 1.67
N VAL A 52 -14.38 -6.80 2.09
CA VAL A 52 -13.60 -6.81 3.32
C VAL A 52 -12.47 -5.78 3.26
N ALA A 53 -11.79 -5.63 2.12
CA ALA A 53 -10.74 -4.64 1.96
C ALA A 53 -11.25 -3.19 2.12
N VAL A 54 -12.41 -2.86 1.54
CA VAL A 54 -13.02 -1.53 1.69
C VAL A 54 -13.46 -1.28 3.13
N ASP A 55 -14.06 -2.27 3.81
CA ASP A 55 -14.43 -2.14 5.23
C ASP A 55 -13.20 -1.93 6.13
N VAL A 56 -12.11 -2.64 5.86
CA VAL A 56 -10.84 -2.44 6.57
C VAL A 56 -10.28 -1.04 6.29
N LEU A 57 -10.38 -0.54 5.05
CA LEU A 57 -9.93 0.81 4.70
C LEU A 57 -10.72 1.89 5.45
N ILE A 58 -12.05 1.71 5.60
CA ILE A 58 -12.91 2.57 6.43
C ILE A 58 -12.46 2.52 7.89
N ALA A 59 -12.23 1.33 8.44
CA ALA A 59 -11.78 1.16 9.82
C ALA A 59 -10.45 1.87 10.06
N VAL A 60 -9.44 1.65 9.20
CA VAL A 60 -8.13 2.30 9.29
C VAL A 60 -8.25 3.81 9.15
N GLY A 61 -9.03 4.31 8.18
CA GLY A 61 -9.26 5.75 7.99
C GLY A 61 -9.90 6.41 9.22
N SER A 62 -10.84 5.75 9.87
CA SER A 62 -11.48 6.25 11.10
C SER A 62 -10.51 6.30 12.29
N ILE A 63 -9.68 5.28 12.46
CA ILE A 63 -8.64 5.25 13.49
C ILE A 63 -7.66 6.39 13.28
N ILE A 64 -7.20 6.59 12.03
CA ILE A 64 -6.31 7.70 11.65
C ILE A 64 -6.94 9.05 11.97
N MET A 65 -8.23 9.24 11.65
CA MET A 65 -8.96 10.48 11.94
C MET A 65 -9.05 10.76 13.45
N ILE A 66 -9.35 9.74 14.26
CA ILE A 66 -9.43 9.85 15.73
C ILE A 66 -8.06 10.21 16.31
N LEU A 67 -6.98 9.55 15.86
CA LEU A 67 -5.61 9.85 16.30
C LEU A 67 -5.18 11.27 15.92
N GLY A 68 -5.56 11.71 14.72
CA GLY A 68 -5.38 13.08 14.22
C GLY A 68 -6.04 14.13 15.13
N PHE A 69 -7.29 13.85 15.52
CA PHE A 69 -8.06 14.73 16.39
C PHE A 69 -7.51 14.76 17.82
N LEU A 70 -7.17 13.60 18.37
CA LEU A 70 -6.54 13.47 19.69
C LEU A 70 -5.19 14.18 19.77
N GLY A 71 -4.41 14.15 18.69
CA GLY A 71 -3.15 14.88 18.62
C GLY A 71 -3.32 16.39 18.57
N CYS A 72 -4.31 16.90 17.82
CA CYS A 72 -4.65 18.32 17.82
C CYS A 72 -5.16 18.78 19.20
N CYS A 73 -6.05 18.03 19.85
CA CYS A 73 -6.51 18.30 21.22
C CYS A 73 -5.36 18.24 22.24
N GLY A 74 -4.44 17.28 22.09
CA GLY A 74 -3.25 17.14 22.94
C GLY A 74 -2.30 18.33 22.84
N ALA A 75 -2.16 18.92 21.65
CA ALA A 75 -1.36 20.13 21.42
C ALA A 75 -2.01 21.39 22.03
N ILE A 76 -3.34 21.52 21.95
CA ILE A 76 -4.07 22.69 22.45
C ILE A 76 -4.17 22.70 23.97
N LYS A 77 -4.36 21.54 24.60
CA LYS A 77 -4.72 21.46 26.04
C LYS A 77 -3.53 21.60 27.00
N GLU A 78 -2.29 21.77 26.51
CA GLU A 78 -1.02 21.73 27.28
C GLU A 78 -1.00 20.69 28.42
N SER A 79 -1.79 19.61 28.28
CA SER A 79 -2.05 18.66 29.34
C SER A 79 -1.25 17.42 29.03
N ARG A 80 -0.27 17.14 29.90
CA ARG A 80 0.65 16.01 29.72
C ARG A 80 -0.08 14.67 29.58
N CYS A 81 -1.25 14.55 30.19
CA CYS A 81 -2.08 13.34 30.14
C CYS A 81 -2.59 13.01 28.71
N MET A 82 -3.02 14.00 27.92
CA MET A 82 -3.47 13.74 26.54
C MET A 82 -2.31 13.43 25.58
N LEU A 83 -1.15 14.08 25.75
CA LEU A 83 0.05 13.75 24.98
C LEU A 83 0.56 12.33 25.29
N ILE A 84 0.48 11.90 26.54
CA ILE A 84 0.85 10.53 26.95
C ILE A 84 -0.08 9.51 26.30
N LEU A 85 -1.40 9.74 26.30
CA LEU A 85 -2.35 8.85 25.61
C LEU A 85 -2.08 8.76 24.10
N PHE A 86 -1.76 9.88 23.46
CA PHE A 86 -1.37 9.89 22.05
C PHE A 86 -0.11 9.06 21.80
N PHE A 87 0.91 9.24 22.64
CA PHE A 87 2.16 8.47 22.54
C PHE A 87 1.94 6.97 22.74
N ILE A 88 1.14 6.58 23.75
CA ILE A 88 0.77 5.19 23.99
C ILE A 88 0.00 4.61 22.80
N GLY A 89 -0.94 5.37 22.22
CA GLY A 89 -1.69 4.95 21.04
C GLY A 89 -0.79 4.71 19.82
N LEU A 90 0.13 5.63 19.53
CA LEU A 90 1.11 5.45 18.46
C LEU A 90 2.02 4.24 18.71
N LEU A 91 2.45 4.04 19.95
CA LEU A 91 3.30 2.91 20.32
C LEU A 91 2.57 1.57 20.14
N LEU A 92 1.29 1.50 20.51
CA LEU A 92 0.45 0.33 20.25
C LEU A 92 0.28 0.05 18.76
N ILE A 93 0.06 1.08 17.94
CA ILE A 93 -0.05 0.91 16.48
C ILE A 93 1.26 0.40 15.91
N LEU A 94 2.39 0.89 16.38
CA LEU A 94 3.70 0.40 15.95
C LEU A 94 3.87 -1.09 16.27
N ILE A 95 3.48 -1.53 17.47
CA ILE A 95 3.50 -2.96 17.83
C ILE A 95 2.58 -3.76 16.92
N LEU A 96 1.35 -3.29 16.66
CA LEU A 96 0.43 -3.95 15.73
C LEU A 96 1.00 -4.00 14.31
N GLN A 97 1.65 -2.95 13.85
CA GLN A 97 2.17 -2.85 12.49
C GLN A 97 3.41 -3.73 12.29
N VAL A 98 4.28 -3.83 13.30
CA VAL A 98 5.37 -4.80 13.32
C VAL A 98 4.80 -6.22 13.35
N THR A 99 3.82 -6.49 14.20
CA THR A 99 3.17 -7.81 14.30
C THR A 99 2.52 -8.20 12.96
N GLY A 100 1.74 -7.30 12.38
CA GLY A 100 1.11 -7.49 11.08
C GLY A 100 2.13 -7.60 9.94
N GLY A 101 3.24 -6.87 10.01
CA GLY A 101 4.34 -6.96 9.05
C GLY A 101 5.04 -8.31 9.09
N VAL A 102 5.33 -8.83 10.30
CA VAL A 102 5.92 -10.16 10.50
C VAL A 102 4.94 -11.25 10.05
N LEU A 103 3.67 -11.15 10.47
CA LEU A 103 2.63 -12.08 10.06
C LEU A 103 2.47 -12.08 8.53
N GLY A 104 2.39 -10.89 7.93
CA GLY A 104 2.34 -10.69 6.49
C GLY A 104 3.55 -11.28 5.77
N ALA A 105 4.76 -11.14 6.33
CA ALA A 105 5.98 -11.73 5.78
C ALA A 105 5.90 -13.28 5.76
N VAL A 106 5.38 -13.88 6.83
CA VAL A 106 5.21 -15.35 6.93
C VAL A 106 4.13 -15.87 5.97
N TYR A 107 3.04 -15.13 5.78
CA TYR A 107 1.92 -15.53 4.91
C TYR A 107 2.02 -15.04 3.46
N LYS A 108 3.10 -14.34 3.07
CA LYS A 108 3.33 -13.91 1.67
C LYS A 108 3.05 -15.00 0.63
N PRO A 109 3.56 -16.24 0.74
CA PRO A 109 3.36 -17.24 -0.31
C PRO A 109 1.90 -17.64 -0.49
N GLN A 110 1.07 -17.48 0.55
CA GLN A 110 -0.37 -17.74 0.46
C GLN A 110 -1.11 -16.55 -0.16
N LEU A 111 -0.67 -15.33 0.19
CA LEU A 111 -1.23 -14.09 -0.35
C LEU A 111 -0.91 -13.92 -1.85
N GLU A 112 0.30 -14.29 -2.29
CA GLU A 112 0.70 -14.24 -3.69
C GLU A 112 -0.12 -15.20 -4.56
N LYS A 113 -0.47 -16.40 -4.06
CA LYS A 113 -1.35 -17.31 -4.80
C LYS A 113 -2.74 -16.73 -5.00
N GLY A 114 -3.33 -16.15 -3.95
CA GLY A 114 -4.64 -15.49 -4.04
C GLY A 114 -4.62 -14.25 -4.95
N LEU A 115 -3.55 -13.45 -4.87
CA LEU A 115 -3.38 -12.25 -5.69
C LEU A 115 -3.18 -12.60 -7.16
N ASN A 116 -2.35 -13.59 -7.47
CA ASN A 116 -2.10 -14.03 -8.85
C ASN A 116 -3.36 -14.62 -9.50
N LEU A 117 -4.17 -15.37 -8.75
CA LEU A 117 -5.45 -15.87 -9.28
C LEU A 117 -6.41 -14.72 -9.60
N THR A 118 -6.58 -13.76 -8.69
CA THR A 118 -7.44 -12.59 -8.89
C THR A 118 -6.95 -11.72 -10.05
N LEU A 119 -5.63 -11.51 -10.15
CA LEU A 119 -5.02 -10.73 -11.22
C LEU A 119 -5.17 -11.42 -12.58
N THR A 120 -4.98 -12.74 -12.64
CA THR A 120 -5.13 -13.52 -13.87
C THR A 120 -6.58 -13.51 -14.35
N GLU A 121 -7.53 -13.58 -13.43
CA GLU A 121 -8.96 -13.48 -13.72
C GLU A 121 -9.34 -12.10 -14.26
N ALA A 122 -8.90 -11.02 -13.59
CA ALA A 122 -9.12 -9.65 -14.06
C ALA A 122 -8.51 -9.40 -15.45
N VAL A 123 -7.30 -9.91 -15.72
CA VAL A 123 -6.65 -9.81 -17.04
C VAL A 123 -7.41 -10.60 -18.10
N ASN A 124 -7.96 -11.76 -17.77
CA ASN A 124 -8.76 -12.55 -18.70
C ASN A 124 -10.09 -11.86 -19.06
N LEU A 125 -10.76 -11.23 -18.10
CA LEU A 125 -11.97 -10.44 -18.36
C LEU A 125 -11.68 -9.22 -19.25
N LEU A 126 -10.56 -8.54 -19.02
CA LEU A 126 -10.10 -7.43 -19.86
C LEU A 126 -9.80 -7.89 -21.30
N LYS A 127 -9.12 -9.04 -21.49
CA LYS A 127 -8.86 -9.60 -22.82
C LYS A 127 -10.14 -9.96 -23.58
N GLY A 128 -11.19 -10.40 -22.88
CA GLY A 128 -12.51 -10.63 -23.49
C GLY A 128 -13.15 -9.35 -24.03
N ASN A 129 -12.88 -8.21 -23.39
CA ASN A 129 -13.39 -6.91 -23.81
C ASN A 129 -12.34 -6.13 -24.63
N THR A 130 -12.34 -6.35 -25.94
CA THR A 130 -11.30 -5.89 -26.88
C THR A 130 -11.05 -4.37 -26.85
N GLU A 131 -12.05 -3.56 -26.50
CA GLU A 131 -11.91 -2.09 -26.42
C GLU A 131 -11.16 -1.65 -25.15
N ASN A 132 -11.49 -2.24 -23.99
CA ASN A 132 -10.85 -1.94 -22.71
C ASN A 132 -9.43 -2.53 -22.63
N ALA A 133 -9.19 -3.69 -23.25
CA ALA A 133 -7.86 -4.30 -23.35
C ALA A 133 -6.83 -3.37 -23.97
N LYS A 134 -7.20 -2.67 -25.06
CA LYS A 134 -6.31 -1.75 -25.78
C LYS A 134 -5.93 -0.55 -24.92
N GLN A 135 -6.88 0.07 -24.23
CA GLN A 135 -6.62 1.22 -23.35
C GLN A 135 -5.71 0.86 -22.16
N VAL A 136 -5.96 -0.29 -21.54
CA VAL A 136 -5.16 -0.77 -20.42
C VAL A 136 -3.75 -1.09 -20.89
N GLN A 137 -3.58 -1.76 -22.04
CA GLN A 137 -2.26 -2.11 -22.59
C GLN A 137 -1.43 -0.88 -22.99
N GLU A 138 -2.06 0.16 -23.54
CA GLU A 138 -1.38 1.45 -23.80
C GLU A 138 -0.96 2.16 -22.51
N SER A 139 -1.77 2.10 -21.45
CA SER A 139 -1.42 2.66 -20.14
C SER A 139 -0.26 1.89 -19.49
N TRP A 140 -0.26 0.56 -19.56
CA TRP A 140 0.87 -0.27 -19.11
C TRP A 140 2.14 0.01 -19.89
N GLN A 141 2.07 0.18 -21.21
CA GLN A 141 3.24 0.56 -22.02
C GLN A 141 3.82 1.91 -21.56
N LYS A 142 2.97 2.90 -21.25
CA LYS A 142 3.42 4.19 -20.70
C LYS A 142 4.07 4.06 -19.31
N PHE A 143 3.55 3.20 -18.44
CA PHE A 143 4.17 2.92 -17.14
C PHE A 143 5.50 2.16 -17.26
N GLN A 144 5.60 1.20 -18.18
CA GLN A 144 6.83 0.46 -18.45
C GLN A 144 7.94 1.38 -18.98
N LEU A 145 7.59 2.32 -19.86
CA LEU A 145 8.49 3.37 -20.34
C LEU A 145 8.94 4.33 -19.21
N GLN A 146 8.12 4.51 -18.18
CA GLN A 146 8.46 5.35 -17.02
C GLN A 146 9.37 4.63 -16.01
N SER A 147 9.30 3.29 -15.93
CA SER A 147 10.21 2.48 -15.09
C SER A 147 11.61 2.30 -15.68
N GLU A 148 11.81 2.52 -16.97
CA GLU A 148 13.12 2.46 -17.66
C GLU A 148 14.10 3.59 -17.23
N ILE A 149 13.62 4.63 -16.52
CA ILE A 149 14.43 5.80 -16.13
C ILE A 149 15.23 5.60 -14.82
N ASN A 150 15.06 4.48 -14.09
CA ASN A 150 15.82 4.24 -12.84
C ASN A 150 16.95 3.20 -13.02
N PRO A 151 18.21 3.62 -13.19
CA PRO A 151 19.34 2.73 -13.49
C PRO A 151 19.75 1.78 -12.35
N LEU A 152 19.16 1.89 -11.15
CA LEU A 152 19.52 1.06 -9.99
C LEU A 152 18.90 -0.36 -10.01
N GLN A 153 17.99 -0.68 -10.93
CA GLN A 153 17.37 -2.01 -11.06
C GLN A 153 18.04 -2.89 -12.13
N VAL A 154 18.68 -2.30 -13.15
CA VAL A 154 19.37 -3.01 -14.25
C VAL A 154 20.47 -3.93 -13.72
N LEU A 155 21.23 -3.46 -12.73
CA LEU A 155 22.29 -4.24 -12.08
C LEU A 155 21.80 -5.54 -11.42
N SER A 156 20.54 -5.62 -11.00
CA SER A 156 20.00 -6.87 -10.43
C SER A 156 19.53 -7.85 -11.50
N SER A 157 19.12 -7.36 -12.68
CA SER A 157 18.64 -8.23 -13.77
C SER A 157 19.80 -8.79 -14.60
N ASP A 158 20.84 -7.98 -14.85
CA ASP A 158 22.04 -8.44 -15.56
C ASP A 158 22.80 -9.51 -14.75
N VAL A 159 22.89 -9.34 -13.42
CA VAL A 159 23.48 -10.35 -12.52
C VAL A 159 22.67 -11.65 -12.50
N ILE A 160 21.34 -11.58 -12.59
CA ILE A 160 20.48 -12.77 -12.67
C ILE A 160 20.62 -13.46 -14.04
N SER A 161 20.78 -12.71 -15.14
CA SER A 161 21.06 -13.27 -16.47
C SER A 161 22.46 -13.89 -16.59
N GLU A 162 23.48 -13.36 -15.91
CA GLU A 162 24.81 -13.99 -15.82
C GLU A 162 24.79 -15.29 -14.97
N LEU A 163 23.96 -15.35 -13.92
CA LEU A 163 23.80 -16.55 -13.10
C LEU A 163 23.05 -17.67 -13.83
N ASP A 164 22.03 -17.36 -14.63
CA ASP A 164 21.29 -18.34 -15.44
C ASP A 164 22.13 -18.90 -16.61
N GLY A 165 22.98 -18.05 -17.20
CA GLY A 165 23.91 -18.43 -18.27
C GLY A 165 25.02 -19.40 -17.84
N SER A 166 25.39 -19.43 -16.55
CA SER A 166 26.40 -20.36 -16.03
C SER A 166 25.85 -21.77 -15.77
N CYS A 167 24.53 -21.92 -15.58
CA CYS A 167 23.90 -23.22 -15.32
C CYS A 167 23.59 -23.98 -16.64
N SER A 168 23.34 -23.27 -17.73
CA SER A 168 22.97 -23.88 -19.02
C SER A 168 24.15 -24.44 -19.84
N ARG A 169 25.41 -24.24 -19.41
CA ARG A 169 26.61 -24.67 -20.16
C ARG A 169 27.24 -25.99 -19.67
N GLY A 170 26.56 -26.74 -18.79
CA GLY A 170 27.10 -27.94 -18.13
C GLY A 170 26.37 -29.27 -18.39
N GLY A 171 25.58 -29.41 -19.48
CA GLY A 171 24.74 -30.59 -19.67
C GLY A 171 24.68 -31.18 -21.08
N PHE A 172 25.52 -32.20 -21.30
CA PHE A 172 25.30 -33.39 -22.16
C PHE A 172 25.30 -33.25 -23.70
N SER A 173 26.38 -33.74 -24.32
CA SER A 173 26.48 -34.05 -25.75
C SER A 173 26.84 -35.54 -25.89
N PRO A 174 26.02 -36.40 -26.55
CA PRO A 174 26.40 -37.78 -26.84
C PRO A 174 27.15 -37.86 -28.18
N PRO A 175 28.30 -38.56 -28.27
CA PRO A 175 28.96 -38.84 -29.55
C PRO A 175 28.33 -40.06 -30.25
N GLU A 176 28.41 -40.00 -31.58
CA GLU A 176 27.93 -40.92 -32.62
C GLU A 176 28.46 -42.35 -32.54
#